data_AF-A0AAX1N255-F1
#
_entry.id   AF-A0AAX1N255-F1
#
_cell.length_a   1.000
_cell.length_b   1.000
_cell.length_c   1.000
_cell.angle_alpha   90.00
_cell.angle_beta   90.00
_cell.angle_gamma   90.00
#
_symmetry.space_group_name_H-M   'P 1'
#
loop_
_entity.id
_entity.type
_entity.pdbx_description
1 polymer ?
#
loop_
_entity_poly.entity_id
_entity_poly.type
_entity_poly.pdbx_seq_one_letter_code
_entity_poly.pdbx_strand_id
1 'polypeptide(L)'
;MEAVAANPIEQGIVSDLFEKLIQPAAPKKVAKVGLVGIGLEEHFDWASIKKNYRVAQENLQLALPNEYFQLTCTSEPIQTKEDILAWLQSQEKEGVDAIVVYQGSYIAGDLAATLARWLVQHLVPVLSWSHDEATGGRLVNNRLCGQNFLLNILSSSKVKYSWLFENPKSENLKELIMPFAKAVYAKASMNQRMIGMVGGFRVPGFYDCELNEIALLERYGLIVDRVDFETIWKHGQKFKESDIDEIREKLLYHPACKFNNVTPEQINKSLRLSLAVADYSRQQNYIGIGLKNWPELFDHYGIAGDGAGALIQDIGIPVADESDMGALLTMVVMNQVTLTEGLPTLVDLSLIDQGNNRIGFWHCGGAPTKLINEPTGFEVRNHSILENFSVESSMGMLLEFMQKTGPVTIAKYQYPDGARVFNFEGEILPSEMAFRGSYAEVRPEIHESKDVLSAVLNNGCDHHWIIGRGHFLKDLDTLNHWLGVNQIDIPKSLDHLYGHSL
;
A
#
# COMPACT_ATOMS: atom_id res chain seq x y z
N MET A 1 -15.60 16.03 -36.16
CA MET A 1 -15.61 15.33 -34.86
C MET A 1 -15.29 16.37 -33.82
N GLU A 2 -16.21 16.63 -32.90
CA GLU A 2 -15.90 17.44 -31.72
C GLU A 2 -14.82 16.69 -30.92
N ALA A 3 -13.75 17.39 -30.53
CA ALA A 3 -12.68 16.78 -29.76
C ALA A 3 -13.27 16.28 -28.43
N VAL A 4 -13.21 14.96 -28.19
CA VAL A 4 -13.49 14.39 -26.87
C VAL A 4 -12.59 15.13 -25.88
N ALA A 5 -13.16 15.78 -24.87
CA ALA A 5 -12.39 16.52 -23.89
C ALA A 5 -11.39 15.56 -23.21
N ALA A 6 -10.10 15.89 -23.31
CA ALA A 6 -9.04 15.11 -22.68
C ALA A 6 -9.13 15.23 -21.16
N ASN A 7 -9.06 14.11 -20.44
CA ASN A 7 -8.94 14.15 -18.98
C ASN A 7 -7.54 14.66 -18.59
N PRO A 8 -7.41 15.39 -17.47
CA PRO A 8 -6.11 15.61 -16.85
C PRO A 8 -5.40 14.28 -16.55
N ILE A 9 -4.07 14.26 -16.67
CA ILE A 9 -3.25 13.06 -16.39
C ILE A 9 -3.49 12.56 -14.96
N GLU A 10 -3.69 13.47 -13.99
CA GLU A 10 -3.97 13.16 -12.58
C GLU A 10 -5.23 12.31 -12.38
N GLN A 11 -6.18 12.38 -13.32
CA GLN A 11 -7.42 11.62 -13.26
C GLN A 11 -7.33 10.27 -13.99
N GLY A 12 -6.24 10.03 -14.72
CA GLY A 12 -6.08 8.91 -15.63
C GLY A 12 -6.72 9.22 -16.99
N ILE A 13 -6.00 8.92 -18.07
CA ILE A 13 -6.33 9.40 -19.43
C ILE A 13 -7.71 8.90 -19.89
N VAL A 14 -8.07 7.66 -19.56
CA VAL A 14 -9.32 7.01 -19.99
C VAL A 14 -10.19 6.52 -18.84
N SER A 15 -9.88 6.90 -17.60
CA SER A 15 -10.53 6.34 -16.41
C SER A 15 -12.03 6.63 -16.34
N ASP A 16 -12.49 7.79 -16.79
CA ASP A 16 -13.92 8.12 -16.85
C ASP A 16 -14.70 7.22 -17.82
N LEU A 17 -14.07 6.74 -18.90
CA LEU A 17 -14.67 5.78 -19.82
C LEU A 17 -14.72 4.39 -19.21
N PHE A 18 -13.64 3.98 -18.53
CA PHE A 18 -13.61 2.72 -17.79
C PHE A 18 -14.73 2.66 -16.74
N GLU A 19 -14.85 3.70 -15.90
CA GLU A 19 -15.88 3.78 -14.83
C GLU A 19 -17.33 3.70 -15.35
N LYS A 20 -17.58 4.07 -16.62
CA LYS A 20 -18.91 3.93 -17.24
C LYS A 20 -19.21 2.51 -17.71
N LEU A 21 -18.18 1.73 -18.04
CA LEU A 21 -18.32 0.45 -18.75
C LEU A 21 -18.19 -0.76 -17.82
N ILE A 22 -17.47 -0.62 -16.72
CA ILE A 22 -17.21 -1.71 -15.78
C ILE A 22 -18.08 -1.60 -14.53
N GLN A 23 -18.13 -2.67 -13.74
CA GLN A 23 -18.82 -2.64 -12.45
C GLN A 23 -18.33 -1.48 -11.57
N PRO A 24 -19.19 -0.86 -10.75
CA PRO A 24 -18.74 0.15 -9.78
C PRO A 24 -17.75 -0.43 -8.78
N ALA A 25 -16.83 0.41 -8.29
CA ALA A 25 -15.95 0.03 -7.19
C ALA A 25 -16.76 -0.32 -5.93
N ALA A 26 -16.31 -1.34 -5.19
CA ALA A 26 -16.89 -1.67 -3.89
C ALA A 26 -16.66 -0.50 -2.90
N PRO A 27 -17.56 -0.29 -1.92
CA PRO A 27 -17.34 0.69 -0.87
C PRO A 27 -16.02 0.44 -0.15
N LYS A 28 -15.32 1.53 0.20
CA LYS A 28 -14.10 1.46 1.00
C LYS A 28 -14.41 0.85 2.37
N LYS A 29 -13.43 0.11 2.91
CA LYS A 29 -13.49 -0.35 4.30
C LYS A 29 -13.54 0.88 5.21
N VAL A 30 -14.32 0.81 6.29
CA VAL A 30 -14.24 1.77 7.40
C VAL A 30 -13.70 1.01 8.60
N ALA A 31 -12.52 1.42 9.08
CA ALA A 31 -11.86 0.79 10.21
C ALA A 31 -12.47 1.28 11.53
N LYS A 32 -12.87 0.34 12.39
CA LYS A 32 -13.50 0.63 13.68
C LYS A 32 -12.44 0.78 14.76
N VAL A 33 -12.35 1.96 15.37
CA VAL A 33 -11.40 2.28 16.42
C VAL A 33 -12.15 2.52 17.72
N GLY A 34 -11.86 1.74 18.76
CA GLY A 34 -12.42 1.92 20.09
C GLY A 34 -11.50 2.73 20.99
N LEU A 35 -11.94 3.89 21.47
CA LEU A 35 -11.23 4.73 22.44
C LEU A 35 -11.80 4.53 23.85
N VAL A 36 -10.94 4.10 24.77
CA VAL A 36 -11.28 3.99 26.20
C VAL A 36 -10.41 4.92 27.03
N GLY A 37 -11.04 5.70 27.90
CA GLY A 37 -10.34 6.48 28.91
C GLY A 37 -10.10 5.63 30.16
N ILE A 38 -8.94 5.76 30.80
CA ILE A 38 -8.64 5.12 32.09
C ILE A 38 -8.40 6.17 33.16
N GLY A 39 -8.99 5.98 34.34
CA GLY A 39 -8.70 6.81 35.51
C GLY A 39 -9.07 6.16 36.84
N LEU A 40 -8.67 6.80 37.95
CA LEU A 40 -8.97 6.32 39.30
C LEU A 40 -9.36 7.50 40.21
N GLU A 41 -10.65 7.64 40.48
CA GLU A 41 -11.26 8.75 41.23
C GLU A 41 -10.82 8.78 42.70
N GLU A 42 -10.58 7.62 43.31
CA GLU A 42 -10.22 7.53 44.73
C GLU A 42 -8.90 8.25 45.07
N HIS A 43 -7.99 8.36 44.11
CA HIS A 43 -6.62 8.85 44.35
C HIS A 43 -6.25 10.11 43.56
N PHE A 44 -7.01 10.44 42.52
CA PHE A 44 -6.64 11.48 41.55
C PHE A 44 -7.80 12.41 41.23
N ASP A 45 -7.50 13.54 40.60
CA ASP A 45 -8.50 14.56 40.29
C ASP A 45 -9.43 14.10 39.16
N TRP A 46 -10.57 13.52 39.53
CA TRP A 46 -11.56 12.99 38.59
C TRP A 46 -12.11 14.04 37.62
N ALA A 47 -12.29 15.29 38.07
CA ALA A 47 -12.74 16.36 37.20
C ALA A 47 -11.69 16.66 36.12
N SER A 48 -10.42 16.68 36.50
CA SER A 48 -9.29 16.81 35.57
C SER A 48 -9.23 15.62 34.59
N ILE A 49 -9.37 14.38 35.07
CA ILE A 49 -9.36 13.18 34.23
C ILE A 49 -10.48 13.26 33.18
N LYS A 50 -11.72 13.50 33.59
CA LYS A 50 -12.88 13.59 32.68
C LYS A 50 -12.73 14.73 31.67
N LYS A 51 -12.22 15.90 32.11
CA LYS A 51 -11.98 17.03 31.22
C LYS A 51 -10.98 16.68 30.12
N ASN A 52 -9.83 16.10 30.48
CA ASN A 52 -8.80 15.79 29.49
C ASN A 52 -9.23 14.64 28.57
N TYR A 53 -9.97 13.65 29.07
CA TYR A 53 -10.51 12.58 28.23
C TYR A 53 -11.52 13.10 27.20
N ARG A 54 -12.42 14.03 27.56
CA ARG A 54 -13.33 14.67 26.58
C ARG A 54 -12.57 15.38 25.46
N VAL A 55 -11.53 16.12 25.82
CA VAL A 55 -10.65 16.78 24.84
C VAL A 55 -9.97 15.73 23.94
N ALA A 56 -9.52 14.62 24.50
CA ALA A 56 -8.92 13.52 23.74
C ALA A 56 -9.92 12.89 22.76
N GLN A 57 -11.18 12.69 23.16
CA GLN A 57 -12.25 12.18 22.29
C GLN A 57 -12.50 13.12 21.10
N GLU A 58 -12.69 14.41 21.37
CA GLU A 58 -12.96 15.42 20.35
C GLU A 58 -11.80 15.52 19.34
N ASN A 59 -10.56 15.60 19.82
CA ASN A 59 -9.41 15.78 18.95
C ASN A 59 -9.01 14.50 18.21
N LEU A 60 -9.24 13.31 18.80
CA LEU A 60 -9.07 12.05 18.07
C LEU A 60 -10.11 11.93 16.94
N GLN A 61 -11.36 12.30 17.20
CA GLN A 61 -12.41 12.30 16.19
C GLN A 61 -12.10 13.25 15.02
N LEU A 62 -11.44 14.38 15.29
CA LEU A 62 -11.00 15.32 14.25
C LEU A 62 -9.75 14.83 13.51
N ALA A 63 -8.85 14.11 14.19
CA ALA A 63 -7.64 13.58 13.59
C ALA A 63 -7.93 12.45 12.60
N LEU A 64 -8.97 11.63 12.85
CA LEU A 64 -9.35 10.47 12.05
C LEU A 64 -10.41 10.84 10.99
N PRO A 65 -10.09 10.75 9.68
CA PRO A 65 -11.08 11.04 8.63
C PRO A 65 -12.23 10.00 8.61
N ASN A 66 -13.47 10.47 8.69
CA ASN A 66 -14.67 9.61 8.74
C ASN A 66 -14.88 8.72 7.50
N GLU A 67 -14.23 9.03 6.37
CA GLU A 67 -14.25 8.19 5.18
C GLU A 67 -13.55 6.84 5.42
N TYR A 68 -12.55 6.80 6.30
CA TYR A 68 -11.72 5.63 6.54
C TYR A 68 -11.88 5.05 7.95
N PHE A 69 -12.38 5.84 8.90
CA PHE A 69 -12.43 5.48 10.31
C PHE A 69 -13.79 5.75 10.95
N GLN A 70 -14.20 4.83 11.82
CA GLN A 70 -15.32 5.00 12.72
C GLN A 70 -14.81 4.90 14.16
N LEU A 71 -14.98 5.98 14.93
CA LEU A 71 -14.56 6.03 16.33
C LEU A 71 -15.73 5.69 17.26
N THR A 72 -15.52 4.78 18.19
CA THR A 72 -16.40 4.51 19.34
C THR A 72 -15.68 4.90 20.63
N CYS A 73 -16.39 5.51 21.58
CA CYS A 73 -15.78 6.03 22.80
C CYS A 73 -16.57 5.62 24.06
N THR A 74 -15.89 5.36 25.18
CA THR A 74 -16.58 5.28 26.47
C THR A 74 -17.08 6.68 26.88
N SER A 75 -18.23 6.77 27.54
CA SER A 75 -18.79 8.07 27.95
C SER A 75 -18.00 8.72 29.08
N GLU A 76 -17.43 7.90 29.97
CA GLU A 76 -16.53 8.31 31.04
C GLU A 76 -15.31 7.37 31.09
N PRO A 77 -14.20 7.77 31.75
CA PRO A 77 -13.08 6.89 31.99
C PRO A 77 -13.48 5.67 32.83
N ILE A 78 -12.87 4.53 32.56
CA ILE A 78 -13.06 3.28 33.28
C ILE A 78 -12.09 3.20 34.47
N GLN A 79 -12.58 2.67 35.59
CA GLN A 79 -11.84 2.56 36.86
C GLN A 79 -11.60 1.12 37.32
N THR A 80 -12.42 0.16 36.88
CA THR A 80 -12.41 -1.23 37.38
C THR A 80 -12.07 -2.25 36.30
N LYS A 81 -11.63 -3.43 36.73
CA LYS A 81 -11.38 -4.55 35.82
C LYS A 81 -12.66 -5.12 35.20
N GLU A 82 -13.78 -5.07 35.92
CA GLU A 82 -15.08 -5.54 35.45
C GLU A 82 -15.59 -4.67 34.29
N ASP A 83 -15.48 -3.35 34.44
CA ASP A 83 -15.92 -2.39 33.43
C ASP A 83 -15.07 -2.49 32.16
N ILE A 84 -13.74 -2.59 32.27
CA ILE A 84 -12.88 -2.73 31.07
C ILE A 84 -13.15 -4.05 30.36
N LEU A 85 -13.40 -5.14 31.09
CA LEU A 85 -13.73 -6.42 30.48
C LEU A 85 -15.06 -6.36 29.73
N ALA A 86 -16.08 -5.75 30.34
CA ALA A 86 -17.38 -5.56 29.69
C ALA A 86 -17.28 -4.69 28.43
N TRP A 87 -16.47 -3.64 28.47
CA TRP A 87 -16.20 -2.81 27.30
C TRP A 87 -15.44 -3.58 26.21
N LEU A 88 -14.39 -4.32 26.54
CA LEU A 88 -13.64 -5.13 25.58
C LEU A 88 -14.54 -6.17 24.89
N GLN A 89 -15.43 -6.82 25.64
CA GLN A 89 -16.43 -7.75 25.09
C GLN A 89 -17.42 -7.06 24.14
N SER A 90 -17.80 -5.80 24.41
CA SER A 90 -18.65 -5.05 23.49
C SER A 90 -17.90 -4.68 22.21
N GLN A 91 -16.62 -4.31 22.31
CA GLN A 91 -15.78 -4.00 21.15
C GLN A 91 -15.54 -5.23 20.27
N GLU A 92 -15.34 -6.40 20.88
CA GLU A 92 -15.25 -7.69 20.17
C GLU A 92 -16.52 -7.96 19.35
N LYS A 93 -17.69 -7.80 19.98
CA LYS A 93 -18.99 -8.00 19.33
C LYS A 93 -19.23 -7.02 18.19
N GLU A 94 -18.74 -5.78 18.32
CA GLU A 94 -18.85 -4.76 17.29
C GLU A 94 -17.82 -4.93 16.16
N GLY A 95 -16.85 -5.85 16.31
CA GLY A 95 -15.80 -6.11 15.34
C GLY A 95 -14.78 -4.98 15.27
N VAL A 96 -14.25 -4.57 16.43
CA VAL A 96 -13.22 -3.52 16.53
C VAL A 96 -11.95 -3.90 15.75
N ASP A 97 -11.40 -2.94 15.00
CA ASP A 97 -10.16 -3.12 14.25
C ASP A 97 -8.93 -2.60 15.04
N ALA A 98 -9.13 -1.69 16.01
CA ALA A 98 -8.08 -1.24 16.94
C ALA A 98 -8.62 -0.63 18.24
N ILE A 99 -7.78 -0.63 19.27
CA ILE A 99 -8.07 0.00 20.57
C ILE A 99 -7.09 1.15 20.84
N VAL A 100 -7.60 2.30 21.25
CA VAL A 100 -6.82 3.40 21.82
C VAL A 100 -7.12 3.49 23.30
N VAL A 101 -6.09 3.38 24.14
CA VAL A 101 -6.19 3.51 25.59
C VAL A 101 -5.66 4.87 25.99
N TYR A 102 -6.56 5.79 26.32
CA TYR A 102 -6.20 7.11 26.83
C TYR A 102 -5.99 7.07 28.35
N GLN A 103 -4.75 7.27 28.78
CA GLN A 103 -4.34 7.21 30.16
C GLN A 103 -4.54 8.57 30.84
N GLY A 104 -5.71 8.77 31.47
CA GLY A 104 -6.09 10.02 32.13
C GLY A 104 -5.54 10.22 33.54
N SER A 105 -5.19 9.12 34.23
CA SER A 105 -4.43 9.08 35.48
C SER A 105 -3.63 7.78 35.62
N TYR A 106 -3.12 7.46 36.81
CA TYR A 106 -2.62 6.12 37.12
C TYR A 106 -3.69 5.04 36.87
N ILE A 107 -3.25 3.80 36.63
CA ILE A 107 -4.08 2.62 36.33
C ILE A 107 -3.98 1.58 37.44
N ALA A 108 -5.10 0.96 37.81
CA ALA A 108 -5.08 -0.19 38.71
C ALA A 108 -4.45 -1.42 38.04
N GLY A 109 -3.62 -2.16 38.76
CA GLY A 109 -2.85 -3.27 38.18
C GLY A 109 -3.70 -4.43 37.66
N ASP A 110 -4.85 -4.70 38.29
CA ASP A 110 -5.80 -5.74 37.85
C ASP A 110 -6.58 -5.33 36.59
N LEU A 111 -6.90 -4.04 36.44
CA LEU A 111 -7.43 -3.47 35.19
C LEU A 111 -6.42 -3.65 34.06
N ALA A 112 -5.16 -3.24 34.27
CA ALA A 112 -4.09 -3.39 33.29
C ALA A 112 -3.84 -4.87 32.91
N ALA A 113 -3.85 -5.77 33.89
CA ALA A 113 -3.71 -7.21 33.67
C ALA A 113 -4.89 -7.80 32.87
N THR A 114 -6.11 -7.31 33.10
CA THR A 114 -7.31 -7.74 32.36
C THR A 114 -7.23 -7.33 30.90
N LEU A 115 -6.84 -6.08 30.62
CA LEU A 115 -6.60 -5.60 29.26
C LEU A 115 -5.52 -6.43 28.56
N ALA A 116 -4.38 -6.65 29.22
CA ALA A 116 -3.28 -7.45 28.67
C ALA A 116 -3.73 -8.89 28.34
N ARG A 117 -4.48 -9.53 29.25
CA ARG A 117 -4.98 -10.89 29.03
C ARG A 117 -5.91 -10.97 27.83
N TRP A 118 -6.79 -10.00 27.66
CA TRP A 118 -7.69 -9.95 26.50
C TRP A 118 -6.91 -9.75 25.19
N LEU A 119 -5.91 -8.87 25.16
CA LEU A 119 -5.07 -8.62 23.97
C LEU A 119 -4.16 -9.80 23.59
N VAL A 120 -3.82 -10.69 24.52
CA VAL A 120 -3.14 -11.96 24.19
C VAL A 120 -4.06 -12.91 23.42
N GLN A 121 -5.37 -12.83 23.68
CA GLN A 121 -6.38 -13.69 23.04
C GLN A 121 -6.92 -13.09 21.74
N HIS A 122 -6.77 -11.78 21.56
CA HIS A 122 -7.27 -11.04 20.42
C HIS A 122 -6.14 -10.17 19.86
N LEU A 123 -5.65 -10.50 18.67
CA LEU A 123 -4.51 -9.82 18.02
C LEU A 123 -4.89 -8.45 17.42
N VAL A 124 -5.61 -7.65 18.19
CA VAL A 124 -6.10 -6.32 17.85
C VAL A 124 -5.01 -5.28 18.12
N PRO A 125 -4.65 -4.44 17.14
CA PRO A 125 -3.76 -3.30 17.36
C PRO A 125 -4.19 -2.41 18.54
N VAL A 126 -3.23 -2.07 19.41
CA VAL A 126 -3.45 -1.19 20.56
C VAL A 126 -2.47 -0.02 20.58
N LEU A 127 -3.01 1.18 20.82
CA LEU A 127 -2.24 2.41 21.05
C LEU A 127 -2.47 2.87 22.48
N SER A 128 -1.39 2.94 23.28
CA SER A 128 -1.43 3.61 24.58
C SER A 128 -1.13 5.10 24.43
N TRP A 129 -2.06 5.97 24.79
CA TRP A 129 -1.93 7.41 24.64
C TRP A 129 -1.97 8.12 26.00
N SER A 130 -0.95 8.93 26.29
CA SER A 130 -0.90 9.77 27.48
C SER A 130 -0.24 11.12 27.20
N HIS A 131 -0.11 11.97 28.21
CA HIS A 131 0.58 13.26 28.11
C HIS A 131 1.04 13.77 29.48
N ASP A 132 1.80 14.87 29.46
CA ASP A 132 2.39 15.47 30.66
C ASP A 132 1.38 15.95 31.71
N GLU A 133 1.87 15.97 32.96
CA GLU A 133 1.17 16.50 34.14
C GLU A 133 1.30 18.03 34.23
N ALA A 134 0.34 18.66 34.90
CA ALA A 134 0.51 20.04 35.34
C ALA A 134 1.61 20.12 36.42
N THR A 135 2.56 21.04 36.26
CA THR A 135 3.67 21.26 37.19
C THR A 135 3.43 22.47 38.10
N GLY A 136 4.22 22.62 39.17
CA GLY A 136 4.12 23.74 40.12
C GLY A 136 3.22 23.49 41.35
N GLY A 137 2.81 22.23 41.60
CA GLY A 137 2.01 21.84 42.76
C GLY A 137 2.17 20.35 43.09
N ARG A 138 1.22 19.79 43.86
CA ARG A 138 1.17 18.33 44.09
C ARG A 138 0.92 17.60 42.77
N LEU A 139 1.41 16.37 42.68
CA LEU A 139 1.07 15.47 41.58
C LEU A 139 -0.45 15.26 41.51
N VAL A 140 -1.04 15.44 40.31
CA VAL A 140 -2.49 15.52 40.14
C VAL A 140 -3.07 14.18 39.68
N ASN A 141 -2.57 13.62 38.57
CA ASN A 141 -3.11 12.39 37.99
C ASN A 141 -2.07 11.26 37.80
N ASN A 142 -0.78 11.56 37.84
CA ASN A 142 0.30 10.59 37.63
C ASN A 142 0.21 9.77 36.32
N ARG A 143 -0.22 10.41 35.22
CA ARG A 143 -0.49 9.85 33.89
C ARG A 143 0.70 9.09 33.29
N LEU A 144 1.87 9.73 33.22
CA LEU A 144 3.08 9.13 32.64
C LEU A 144 3.48 7.84 33.37
N CYS A 145 3.42 7.84 34.70
CA CYS A 145 3.70 6.63 35.49
C CYS A 145 2.65 5.54 35.23
N GLY A 146 1.37 5.91 35.08
CA GLY A 146 0.30 4.99 34.70
C GLY A 146 0.53 4.35 33.33
N GLN A 147 0.93 5.15 32.33
CA GLN A 147 1.25 4.65 30.99
C GLN A 147 2.44 3.69 31.06
N ASN A 148 3.53 4.08 31.73
CA ASN A 148 4.70 3.21 31.90
C ASN A 148 4.32 1.88 32.57
N PHE A 149 3.49 1.92 33.61
CA PHE A 149 3.03 0.71 34.30
C PHE A 149 2.17 -0.20 33.41
N LEU A 150 1.23 0.37 32.63
CA LEU A 150 0.47 -0.39 31.64
C LEU A 150 1.38 -1.04 30.60
N LEU A 151 2.30 -0.28 29.99
CA LEU A 151 3.20 -0.78 28.97
C LEU A 151 4.14 -1.88 29.49
N ASN A 152 4.58 -1.78 30.75
CA ASN A 152 5.33 -2.84 31.41
C ASN A 152 4.54 -4.16 31.47
N ILE A 153 3.25 -4.11 31.81
CA ILE A 153 2.37 -5.29 31.87
C ILE A 153 2.12 -5.86 30.47
N LEU A 154 1.86 -5.01 29.47
CA LEU A 154 1.68 -5.44 28.08
C LEU A 154 2.94 -6.14 27.56
N SER A 155 4.11 -5.53 27.75
CA SER A 155 5.40 -6.09 27.36
C SER A 155 5.69 -7.42 28.06
N SER A 156 5.50 -7.48 29.38
CA SER A 156 5.68 -8.70 30.18
C SER A 156 4.72 -9.83 29.76
N SER A 157 3.57 -9.47 29.20
CA SER A 157 2.56 -10.40 28.67
C SER A 157 2.76 -10.73 27.19
N LYS A 158 3.84 -10.25 26.56
CA LYS A 158 4.15 -10.41 25.12
C LYS A 158 3.08 -9.82 24.18
N VAL A 159 2.38 -8.78 24.63
CA VAL A 159 1.44 -8.02 23.81
C VAL A 159 2.22 -6.97 23.02
N LYS A 160 2.07 -6.97 21.68
CA LYS A 160 2.56 -5.87 20.83
C LYS A 160 1.73 -4.61 21.10
N TYR A 161 2.37 -3.44 21.12
CA TYR A 161 1.69 -2.17 21.35
C TYR A 161 2.41 -1.02 20.63
N SER A 162 1.63 -0.03 20.24
CA SER A 162 2.12 1.31 19.90
C SER A 162 1.89 2.24 21.10
N TRP A 163 2.61 3.35 21.16
CA TRP A 163 2.41 4.36 22.20
C TRP A 163 2.53 5.77 21.64
N LEU A 164 1.84 6.71 22.29
CA LEU A 164 1.88 8.14 22.03
C LEU A 164 1.96 8.88 23.36
N PHE A 165 2.90 9.82 23.48
CA PHE A 165 2.99 10.73 24.61
C PHE A 165 2.89 12.17 24.10
N GLU A 166 1.66 12.68 24.01
CA GLU A 166 1.37 13.98 23.42
C GLU A 166 0.04 14.54 23.95
N ASN A 167 0.01 15.85 24.22
CA ASN A 167 -1.17 16.56 24.67
C ASN A 167 -2.32 16.43 23.66
N PRO A 168 -3.56 16.14 24.10
CA PRO A 168 -4.70 16.02 23.19
C PRO A 168 -5.09 17.30 22.46
N LYS A 169 -4.50 18.45 22.82
CA LYS A 169 -4.66 19.73 22.11
C LYS A 169 -3.49 20.06 21.20
N SER A 170 -2.50 19.18 21.06
CA SER A 170 -1.35 19.41 20.20
C SER A 170 -1.80 19.54 18.74
N GLU A 171 -1.30 20.56 18.05
CA GLU A 171 -1.54 20.75 16.61
C GLU A 171 -0.97 19.59 15.78
N ASN A 172 0.06 18.90 16.30
CA ASN A 172 0.71 17.76 15.66
C ASN A 172 0.03 16.42 15.96
N LEU A 173 -1.05 16.39 16.77
CA LEU A 173 -1.70 15.14 17.19
C LEU A 173 -2.09 14.27 15.99
N LYS A 174 -2.64 14.89 14.95
CA LYS A 174 -3.03 14.18 13.72
C LYS A 174 -1.83 13.50 13.08
N GLU A 175 -0.74 14.23 12.84
CA GLU A 175 0.46 13.67 12.24
C GLU A 175 1.05 12.51 13.05
N LEU A 176 1.01 12.61 14.39
CA LEU A 176 1.57 11.60 15.29
C LEU A 176 0.72 10.34 15.38
N ILE A 177 -0.61 10.44 15.25
CA ILE A 177 -1.51 9.29 15.38
C ILE A 177 -1.82 8.58 14.06
N MET A 178 -1.71 9.31 12.94
CA MET A 178 -2.04 8.77 11.62
C MET A 178 -1.21 7.53 11.21
N PRO A 179 0.09 7.38 11.56
CA PRO A 179 0.82 6.14 11.26
C PRO A 179 0.17 4.90 11.89
N PHE A 180 -0.26 5.00 13.15
CA PHE A 180 -1.01 3.91 13.81
C PHE A 180 -2.36 3.70 13.12
N ALA A 181 -3.12 4.78 12.85
CA ALA A 181 -4.42 4.67 12.20
C ALA A 181 -4.35 4.06 10.79
N LYS A 182 -3.37 4.45 9.98
CA LYS A 182 -3.11 3.89 8.64
C LYS A 182 -2.72 2.42 8.70
N ALA A 183 -1.88 2.02 9.66
CA ALA A 183 -1.56 0.61 9.87
C ALA A 183 -2.80 -0.22 10.23
N VAL A 184 -3.68 0.32 11.10
CA VAL A 184 -4.97 -0.30 11.44
C VAL A 184 -5.86 -0.42 10.22
N TYR A 185 -6.02 0.66 9.46
CA TYR A 185 -6.80 0.67 8.23
C TYR A 185 -6.28 -0.39 7.26
N ALA A 186 -4.98 -0.43 7.00
CA ALA A 186 -4.39 -1.37 6.06
C ALA A 186 -4.62 -2.83 6.46
N LYS A 187 -4.43 -3.17 7.74
CA LYS A 187 -4.75 -4.53 8.24
C LYS A 187 -6.23 -4.85 8.06
N ALA A 188 -7.11 -3.92 8.44
CA ALA A 188 -8.54 -4.10 8.39
C ALA A 188 -9.08 -4.16 6.94
N SER A 189 -8.45 -3.44 6.01
CA SER A 189 -8.85 -3.37 4.61
C SER A 189 -8.29 -4.53 3.78
N MET A 190 -7.22 -5.19 4.21
CA MET A 190 -6.69 -6.41 3.58
C MET A 190 -7.33 -7.70 4.12
N ASN A 191 -7.73 -7.73 5.39
CA ASN A 191 -8.24 -8.95 6.00
C ASN A 191 -9.47 -9.52 5.27
N GLN A 192 -9.41 -10.80 4.90
CA GLN A 192 -10.42 -11.53 4.12
C GLN A 192 -10.65 -10.97 2.71
N ARG A 193 -9.72 -10.18 2.18
CA ARG A 193 -9.77 -9.71 0.78
C ARG A 193 -9.02 -10.65 -0.15
N MET A 194 -9.39 -10.56 -1.42
CA MET A 194 -8.80 -11.37 -2.47
C MET A 194 -7.84 -10.55 -3.34
N ILE A 195 -6.79 -11.22 -3.82
CA ILE A 195 -5.93 -10.77 -4.91
C ILE A 195 -5.99 -11.80 -6.04
N GLY A 196 -6.04 -11.34 -7.29
CA GLY A 196 -6.21 -12.22 -8.45
C GLY A 196 -4.89 -12.50 -9.16
N MET A 197 -4.62 -13.76 -9.51
CA MET A 197 -3.52 -14.17 -10.38
C MET A 197 -4.09 -14.47 -11.77
N VAL A 198 -4.04 -13.47 -12.66
CA VAL A 198 -4.59 -13.51 -14.01
C VAL A 198 -3.60 -14.19 -14.96
N GLY A 199 -4.07 -15.23 -15.64
CA GLY A 199 -3.23 -16.18 -16.39
C GLY A 199 -2.93 -17.45 -15.59
N GLY A 200 -3.39 -17.53 -14.33
CA GLY A 200 -3.38 -18.71 -13.46
C GLY A 200 -2.02 -19.09 -12.89
N PHE A 201 -0.92 -18.62 -13.47
CA PHE A 201 0.46 -18.89 -13.07
C PHE A 201 1.35 -17.70 -13.42
N ARG A 202 2.50 -17.61 -12.76
CA ARG A 202 3.58 -16.69 -13.11
C ARG A 202 4.19 -17.02 -14.46
N VAL A 203 4.95 -16.10 -15.02
CA VAL A 203 5.73 -16.36 -16.23
C VAL A 203 6.76 -17.48 -16.00
N PRO A 204 7.12 -18.27 -17.04
CA PRO A 204 8.07 -19.38 -16.89
C PRO A 204 9.43 -18.94 -16.35
N GLY A 205 9.94 -19.63 -15.34
CA GLY A 205 11.30 -19.42 -14.80
C GLY A 205 11.44 -18.33 -13.73
N PHE A 206 10.43 -17.49 -13.52
CA PHE A 206 10.47 -16.40 -12.54
C PHE A 206 10.11 -16.89 -11.13
N TYR A 207 10.97 -17.72 -10.52
CA TYR A 207 10.63 -18.43 -9.27
C TYR A 207 10.30 -17.52 -8.09
N ASP A 208 10.90 -16.34 -8.02
CA ASP A 208 10.67 -15.32 -6.99
C ASP A 208 9.37 -14.52 -7.20
N CYS A 209 8.66 -14.72 -8.31
CA CYS A 209 7.33 -14.16 -8.56
C CYS A 209 6.18 -15.02 -8.03
N GLU A 210 6.47 -16.21 -7.48
CA GLU A 210 5.46 -17.07 -6.84
C GLU A 210 5.12 -16.57 -5.42
N LEU A 211 4.30 -17.29 -4.65
CA LEU A 211 4.10 -17.01 -3.23
C LEU A 211 3.71 -18.27 -2.42
N ASN A 212 3.69 -18.11 -1.10
CA ASN A 212 3.03 -19.03 -0.18
C ASN A 212 1.67 -18.46 0.24
N GLU A 213 0.59 -18.98 -0.34
CA GLU A 213 -0.78 -18.49 -0.11
C GLU A 213 -1.22 -18.58 1.34
N ILE A 214 -0.82 -19.65 2.05
CA ILE A 214 -1.15 -19.83 3.46
C ILE A 214 -0.43 -18.79 4.31
N ALA A 215 0.84 -18.50 4.00
CA ALA A 215 1.57 -17.45 4.69
C ALA A 215 0.94 -16.06 4.46
N LEU A 216 0.45 -15.77 3.25
CA LEU A 216 -0.26 -14.52 2.97
C LEU A 216 -1.60 -14.43 3.71
N LEU A 217 -2.35 -15.53 3.75
CA LEU A 217 -3.59 -15.61 4.50
C LEU A 217 -3.35 -15.40 6.01
N GLU A 218 -2.34 -16.06 6.59
CA GLU A 218 -2.04 -15.96 8.02
C GLU A 218 -1.52 -14.57 8.40
N ARG A 219 -0.63 -13.97 7.60
CA ARG A 219 0.03 -12.72 7.95
C ARG A 219 -0.76 -11.48 7.55
N TYR A 220 -1.34 -11.48 6.35
CA TYR A 220 -2.01 -10.31 5.76
C TYR A 220 -3.52 -10.47 5.66
N GLY A 221 -4.04 -11.69 5.84
CA GLY A 221 -5.47 -11.99 5.64
C GLY A 221 -5.88 -12.02 4.17
N LEU A 222 -4.91 -12.12 3.25
CA LEU A 222 -5.15 -12.12 1.81
C LEU A 222 -5.38 -13.52 1.27
N ILE A 223 -6.39 -13.67 0.42
CA ILE A 223 -6.72 -14.89 -0.30
C ILE A 223 -6.27 -14.73 -1.74
N VAL A 224 -5.57 -15.73 -2.28
CA VAL A 224 -5.17 -15.75 -3.69
C VAL A 224 -6.21 -16.50 -4.48
N ASP A 225 -6.75 -15.84 -5.51
CA ASP A 225 -7.61 -16.48 -6.51
C ASP A 225 -6.86 -16.58 -7.83
N ARG A 226 -7.03 -17.69 -8.56
CA ARG A 226 -6.35 -17.95 -9.83
C ARG A 226 -7.35 -18.03 -10.95
N VAL A 227 -7.15 -17.23 -11.98
CA VAL A 227 -8.04 -17.16 -13.14
C VAL A 227 -7.26 -17.32 -14.43
N ASP A 228 -7.70 -18.24 -15.29
CA ASP A 228 -7.10 -18.47 -16.59
C ASP A 228 -7.50 -17.39 -17.62
N PHE A 229 -6.71 -17.26 -18.69
CA PHE A 229 -6.99 -16.28 -19.74
C PHE A 229 -8.25 -16.57 -20.56
N GLU A 230 -8.70 -17.83 -20.67
CA GLU A 230 -9.92 -18.14 -21.41
C GLU A 230 -11.15 -17.54 -20.72
N THR A 231 -11.20 -17.63 -19.39
CA THR A 231 -12.22 -17.00 -18.55
C THR A 231 -12.25 -15.49 -18.75
N ILE A 232 -11.08 -14.82 -18.65
CA ILE A 232 -10.98 -13.37 -18.86
C ILE A 232 -11.34 -12.98 -20.30
N TRP A 233 -10.87 -13.74 -21.29
CA TRP A 233 -11.12 -13.42 -22.70
C TRP A 233 -12.59 -13.55 -23.06
N LYS A 234 -13.26 -14.61 -22.59
CA LYS A 234 -14.72 -14.77 -22.71
C LYS A 234 -15.46 -13.62 -22.04
N HIS A 235 -15.03 -13.22 -20.85
CA HIS A 235 -15.60 -12.09 -20.12
C HIS A 235 -15.50 -10.78 -20.92
N GLY A 236 -14.38 -10.57 -21.60
CA GLY A 236 -14.14 -9.40 -22.46
C GLY A 236 -15.04 -9.30 -23.69
N GLN A 237 -15.72 -10.38 -24.12
CA GLN A 237 -16.58 -10.36 -25.31
C GLN A 237 -17.83 -9.48 -25.15
N LYS A 238 -18.20 -9.12 -23.93
CA LYS A 238 -19.38 -8.28 -23.65
C LYS A 238 -19.20 -6.80 -24.03
N PHE A 239 -17.97 -6.31 -24.11
CA PHE A 239 -17.68 -4.91 -24.43
C PHE A 239 -17.85 -4.66 -25.93
N LYS A 240 -18.43 -3.52 -26.32
CA LYS A 240 -18.69 -3.24 -27.73
C LYS A 240 -17.45 -2.66 -28.39
N GLU A 241 -17.30 -2.89 -29.70
CA GLU A 241 -16.21 -2.27 -30.47
C GLU A 241 -16.27 -0.74 -30.42
N SER A 242 -17.48 -0.15 -30.40
CA SER A 242 -17.66 1.30 -30.27
C SER A 242 -17.06 1.87 -28.98
N ASP A 243 -17.18 1.13 -27.87
CA ASP A 243 -16.67 1.56 -26.57
C ASP A 243 -15.12 1.52 -26.58
N ILE A 244 -14.55 0.50 -27.22
CA ILE A 244 -13.11 0.34 -27.36
C ILE A 244 -12.52 1.39 -28.30
N ASP A 245 -13.20 1.68 -29.41
CA ASP A 245 -12.79 2.71 -30.36
C ASP A 245 -12.76 4.10 -29.69
N GLU A 246 -13.76 4.43 -28.86
CA GLU A 246 -13.78 5.69 -28.09
C GLU A 246 -12.60 5.77 -27.11
N ILE A 247 -12.29 4.69 -26.39
CA ILE A 247 -11.13 4.63 -25.48
C ILE A 247 -9.82 4.79 -26.26
N ARG A 248 -9.66 4.10 -27.39
CA ARG A 248 -8.48 4.21 -28.26
C ARG A 248 -8.28 5.64 -28.73
N GLU A 249 -9.35 6.27 -29.24
CA GLU A 249 -9.28 7.66 -29.70
C GLU A 249 -8.88 8.60 -28.57
N LYS A 250 -9.48 8.44 -27.38
CA LYS A 250 -9.13 9.26 -26.22
C LYS A 250 -7.67 9.08 -25.79
N LEU A 251 -7.14 7.86 -25.83
CA LEU A 251 -5.73 7.57 -25.52
C LEU A 251 -4.77 8.18 -26.56
N LEU A 252 -5.00 7.90 -27.86
CA LEU A 252 -4.08 8.28 -28.93
C LEU A 252 -4.11 9.77 -29.27
N TYR A 253 -5.26 10.43 -29.12
CA TYR A 253 -5.41 11.86 -29.39
C TYR A 253 -5.25 12.73 -28.14
N HIS A 254 -4.89 12.14 -27.00
CA HIS A 254 -4.52 12.90 -25.82
C HIS A 254 -3.32 13.84 -26.13
N PRO A 255 -3.34 15.13 -25.72
CA PRO A 255 -2.24 16.08 -26.05
C PRO A 255 -0.84 15.65 -25.57
N ALA A 256 -0.78 14.78 -24.57
CA ALA A 256 0.47 14.22 -24.05
C ALA A 256 0.98 13.00 -24.85
N CYS A 257 0.17 12.37 -25.70
CA CYS A 257 0.60 11.27 -26.56
C CYS A 257 1.44 11.84 -27.70
N LYS A 258 2.73 11.48 -27.76
CA LYS A 258 3.70 12.04 -28.72
C LYS A 258 3.93 11.15 -29.93
N PHE A 259 3.69 9.85 -29.78
CA PHE A 259 4.00 8.86 -30.81
C PHE A 259 3.16 7.60 -30.65
N ASN A 260 2.85 6.94 -31.77
CA ASN A 260 2.29 5.58 -31.79
C ASN A 260 2.89 4.76 -32.96
N ASN A 261 3.39 3.55 -32.68
CA ASN A 261 3.70 2.53 -33.71
C ASN A 261 2.95 1.21 -33.52
N VAL A 262 1.99 1.15 -32.61
CA VAL A 262 1.17 -0.04 -32.37
C VAL A 262 -0.03 -0.02 -33.32
N THR A 263 -0.33 -1.19 -33.88
CA THR A 263 -1.47 -1.33 -34.79
C THR A 263 -2.81 -1.11 -34.05
N PRO A 264 -3.85 -0.57 -34.72
CA PRO A 264 -5.17 -0.44 -34.11
C PRO A 264 -5.76 -1.75 -33.61
N GLU A 265 -5.47 -2.87 -34.28
CA GLU A 265 -5.92 -4.21 -33.86
C GLU A 265 -5.35 -4.60 -32.50
N GLN A 266 -4.03 -4.44 -32.32
CA GLN A 266 -3.36 -4.74 -31.06
C GLN A 266 -3.85 -3.83 -29.93
N ILE A 267 -3.99 -2.52 -30.20
CA ILE A 267 -4.54 -1.58 -29.22
C ILE A 267 -5.96 -2.00 -28.81
N ASN A 268 -6.84 -2.30 -29.77
CA ASN A 268 -8.22 -2.70 -29.46
C ASN A 268 -8.29 -3.98 -28.62
N LYS A 269 -7.44 -4.97 -28.92
CA LYS A 269 -7.34 -6.21 -28.13
C LYS A 269 -6.83 -5.95 -26.71
N SER A 270 -5.80 -5.11 -26.55
CA SER A 270 -5.24 -4.75 -25.24
C SER A 270 -6.22 -3.93 -24.41
N LEU A 271 -6.96 -3.00 -25.01
CA LEU A 271 -8.03 -2.26 -24.34
C LEU A 271 -9.19 -3.17 -23.90
N ARG A 272 -9.57 -4.14 -24.75
CA ARG A 272 -10.58 -5.15 -24.39
C ARG A 272 -10.11 -6.02 -23.22
N LEU A 273 -8.85 -6.44 -23.22
CA LEU A 273 -8.24 -7.17 -22.10
C LEU A 273 -8.27 -6.32 -20.82
N SER A 274 -7.88 -5.04 -20.92
CA SER A 274 -7.87 -4.11 -19.79
C SER A 274 -9.26 -3.95 -19.16
N LEU A 275 -10.29 -3.71 -19.96
CA LEU A 275 -11.68 -3.66 -19.50
C LEU A 275 -12.15 -4.98 -18.88
N ALA A 276 -11.80 -6.12 -19.51
CA ALA A 276 -12.16 -7.44 -19.01
C ALA A 276 -11.56 -7.71 -17.63
N VAL A 277 -10.26 -7.48 -17.47
CA VAL A 277 -9.56 -7.70 -16.20
C VAL A 277 -10.06 -6.73 -15.13
N ALA A 278 -10.21 -5.44 -15.45
CA ALA A 278 -10.73 -4.44 -14.51
C ALA A 278 -12.13 -4.81 -14.00
N ASP A 279 -13.04 -5.12 -14.92
CA ASP A 279 -14.41 -5.46 -14.58
C ASP A 279 -14.53 -6.78 -13.83
N TYR A 280 -13.79 -7.81 -14.26
CA TYR A 280 -13.74 -9.10 -13.56
C TYR A 280 -13.19 -8.93 -12.14
N SER A 281 -12.14 -8.12 -11.98
CA SER A 281 -11.54 -7.80 -10.67
C SER A 281 -12.56 -7.16 -9.73
N ARG A 282 -13.36 -6.22 -10.22
CA ARG A 282 -14.43 -5.60 -9.43
C ARG A 282 -15.55 -6.57 -9.09
N GLN A 283 -15.94 -7.45 -10.02
CA GLN A 283 -16.94 -8.49 -9.76
C GLN A 283 -16.50 -9.48 -8.66
N GLN A 284 -15.23 -9.88 -8.69
CA GLN A 284 -14.65 -10.77 -7.70
C GLN A 284 -14.14 -10.04 -6.46
N ASN A 285 -14.30 -8.71 -6.37
CA ASN A 285 -13.80 -7.89 -5.26
C ASN A 285 -12.29 -8.03 -5.00
N TYR A 286 -11.49 -8.21 -6.05
CA TYR A 286 -10.03 -8.19 -5.92
C TYR A 286 -9.55 -6.79 -5.54
N ILE A 287 -8.54 -6.72 -4.67
CA ILE A 287 -7.89 -5.45 -4.26
C ILE A 287 -6.54 -5.22 -4.96
N GLY A 288 -6.20 -6.09 -5.91
CA GLY A 288 -5.01 -6.06 -6.74
C GLY A 288 -4.92 -7.35 -7.55
N ILE A 289 -4.20 -7.31 -8.67
CA ILE A 289 -4.00 -8.47 -9.53
C ILE A 289 -2.56 -8.60 -10.03
N GLY A 290 -2.09 -9.83 -10.20
CA GLY A 290 -0.89 -10.14 -10.95
C GLY A 290 -1.28 -10.53 -12.37
N LEU A 291 -0.75 -9.85 -13.39
CA LEU A 291 -1.08 -10.10 -14.79
C LEU A 291 0.05 -10.84 -15.50
N LYS A 292 -0.22 -12.05 -15.98
CA LYS A 292 0.77 -12.84 -16.70
C LYS A 292 0.97 -12.29 -18.12
N ASN A 293 1.86 -11.31 -18.27
CA ASN A 293 2.02 -10.58 -19.53
C ASN A 293 2.49 -11.45 -20.71
N TRP A 294 3.10 -12.60 -20.45
CA TRP A 294 3.65 -13.51 -21.47
C TRP A 294 3.77 -14.96 -20.94
N PRO A 295 3.96 -15.99 -21.79
CA PRO A 295 3.96 -15.97 -23.26
C PRO A 295 2.56 -16.00 -23.90
N GLU A 296 1.51 -16.42 -23.20
CA GLU A 296 0.21 -16.71 -23.82
C GLU A 296 -0.42 -15.50 -24.52
N LEU A 297 -0.28 -14.30 -23.95
CA LEU A 297 -0.76 -13.06 -24.59
C LEU A 297 -0.07 -12.81 -25.94
N PHE A 298 1.23 -13.13 -26.05
CA PHE A 298 1.95 -13.06 -27.32
C PHE A 298 1.46 -14.15 -28.27
N ASP A 299 1.58 -15.41 -27.85
CA ASP A 299 1.46 -16.57 -28.73
C ASP A 299 0.02 -16.84 -29.19
N HIS A 300 -0.96 -16.59 -28.32
CA HIS A 300 -2.36 -16.95 -28.58
C HIS A 300 -3.25 -15.74 -28.87
N TYR A 301 -2.89 -14.56 -28.37
CA TYR A 301 -3.73 -13.36 -28.48
C TYR A 301 -3.11 -12.24 -29.32
N GLY A 302 -1.80 -12.30 -29.61
CA GLY A 302 -1.11 -11.37 -30.48
C GLY A 302 -0.89 -9.98 -29.88
N ILE A 303 -0.82 -9.85 -28.55
CA ILE A 303 -0.69 -8.58 -27.82
C ILE A 303 0.28 -8.70 -26.66
N ALA A 304 0.81 -7.55 -26.20
CA ALA A 304 1.49 -7.43 -24.91
C ALA A 304 0.53 -6.91 -23.83
N GLY A 305 0.62 -7.48 -22.62
CA GLY A 305 -0.31 -7.22 -21.51
C GLY A 305 -0.05 -5.91 -20.75
N ASP A 306 1.14 -5.35 -20.84
CA ASP A 306 1.68 -4.38 -19.89
C ASP A 306 0.86 -3.08 -19.86
N GLY A 307 0.62 -2.48 -21.03
CA GLY A 307 -0.22 -1.27 -21.07
C GLY A 307 -1.70 -1.51 -20.78
N ALA A 308 -2.19 -2.75 -20.87
CA ALA A 308 -3.52 -3.06 -20.34
C ALA A 308 -3.53 -2.93 -18.81
N GLY A 309 -2.46 -3.39 -18.14
CA GLY A 309 -2.20 -3.21 -16.71
C GLY A 309 -2.11 -1.74 -16.30
N ALA A 310 -1.42 -0.91 -17.09
CA ALA A 310 -1.28 0.53 -16.83
C ALA A 310 -2.64 1.23 -16.65
N LEU A 311 -3.60 0.97 -17.56
CA LEU A 311 -4.91 1.63 -17.53
C LEU A 311 -5.80 1.13 -16.36
N ILE A 312 -5.63 -0.13 -15.94
CA ILE A 312 -6.32 -0.69 -14.77
C ILE A 312 -5.85 -0.01 -13.49
N GLN A 313 -4.56 0.32 -13.39
CA GLN A 313 -4.01 1.00 -12.22
C GLN A 313 -4.55 2.42 -12.06
N ASP A 314 -4.88 3.11 -13.16
CA ASP A 314 -5.46 4.46 -13.07
C ASP A 314 -6.81 4.48 -12.35
N ILE A 315 -7.59 3.39 -12.40
CA ILE A 315 -8.86 3.26 -11.67
C ILE A 315 -8.69 2.68 -10.24
N GLY A 316 -7.46 2.62 -9.75
CA GLY A 316 -7.14 2.28 -8.35
C GLY A 316 -6.97 0.79 -8.05
N ILE A 317 -6.80 -0.06 -9.07
CA ILE A 317 -6.53 -1.50 -8.89
C ILE A 317 -5.04 -1.75 -9.19
N PRO A 318 -4.20 -2.07 -8.18
CA PRO A 318 -2.80 -2.44 -8.40
C PRO A 318 -2.66 -3.61 -9.39
N VAL A 319 -1.73 -3.48 -10.33
CA VAL A 319 -1.41 -4.55 -11.30
C VAL A 319 0.09 -4.82 -11.26
N ALA A 320 0.47 -6.00 -10.79
CA ALA A 320 1.84 -6.48 -10.89
C ALA A 320 2.02 -7.22 -12.21
N ASP A 321 2.98 -6.77 -13.01
CA ASP A 321 3.36 -7.43 -14.24
C ASP A 321 3.90 -8.85 -13.96
N GLU A 322 3.87 -9.69 -14.99
CA GLU A 322 4.41 -11.07 -15.00
C GLU A 322 3.79 -12.02 -13.97
N SER A 323 2.63 -11.63 -13.42
CA SER A 323 2.00 -12.21 -12.26
C SER A 323 2.98 -12.38 -11.09
N ASP A 324 3.85 -11.38 -10.85
CA ASP A 324 4.66 -11.30 -9.64
C ASP A 324 3.79 -11.03 -8.42
N MET A 325 3.48 -12.09 -7.68
CA MET A 325 2.58 -11.99 -6.55
C MET A 325 3.25 -11.40 -5.30
N GLY A 326 4.58 -11.46 -5.18
CA GLY A 326 5.32 -10.77 -4.11
C GLY A 326 5.39 -9.26 -4.35
N ALA A 327 5.55 -8.85 -5.61
CA ALA A 327 5.44 -7.45 -6.02
C ALA A 327 4.00 -6.97 -5.82
N LEU A 328 3.00 -7.76 -6.21
CA LEU A 328 1.60 -7.43 -5.96
C LEU A 328 1.29 -7.24 -4.47
N LEU A 329 1.78 -8.13 -3.61
CA LEU A 329 1.66 -7.98 -2.16
C LEU A 329 2.20 -6.62 -1.72
N THR A 330 3.39 -6.26 -2.19
CA THR A 330 4.02 -4.98 -1.88
C THR A 330 3.16 -3.80 -2.36
N MET A 331 2.65 -3.86 -3.59
CA MET A 331 1.78 -2.82 -4.14
C MET A 331 0.48 -2.71 -3.34
N VAL A 332 -0.17 -3.82 -3.00
CA VAL A 332 -1.40 -3.82 -2.20
C VAL A 332 -1.15 -3.21 -0.83
N VAL A 333 -0.07 -3.61 -0.13
CA VAL A 333 0.29 -3.06 1.17
C VAL A 333 0.51 -1.54 1.10
N MET A 334 1.30 -1.08 0.12
CA MET A 334 1.56 0.35 -0.07
C MET A 334 0.29 1.11 -0.44
N ASN A 335 -0.58 0.54 -1.28
CA ASN A 335 -1.85 1.14 -1.65
C ASN A 335 -2.76 1.30 -0.43
N GLN A 336 -2.85 0.28 0.43
CA GLN A 336 -3.71 0.33 1.62
C GLN A 336 -3.15 1.27 2.70
N VAL A 337 -1.85 1.24 2.98
CA VAL A 337 -1.25 2.09 4.04
C VAL A 337 -1.27 3.57 3.68
N THR A 338 -1.24 3.89 2.38
CA THR A 338 -1.34 5.27 1.87
C THR A 338 -2.77 5.73 1.62
N LEU A 339 -3.78 4.94 2.02
CA LEU A 339 -5.19 5.25 1.74
C LEU A 339 -5.45 5.51 0.24
N THR A 340 -4.78 4.75 -0.63
CA THR A 340 -4.80 4.80 -2.10
C THR A 340 -4.09 5.97 -2.76
N GLU A 341 -3.42 6.84 -2.01
CA GLU A 341 -2.71 8.00 -2.55
C GLU A 341 -1.31 7.67 -3.11
N GLY A 342 -0.73 6.53 -2.71
CA GLY A 342 0.66 6.18 -3.00
C GLY A 342 0.95 5.71 -4.43
N LEU A 343 -0.06 5.40 -5.26
CA LEU A 343 0.10 4.92 -6.64
C LEU A 343 1.28 3.93 -6.85
N PRO A 344 1.35 2.84 -6.06
CA PRO A 344 2.47 1.91 -6.10
C PRO A 344 2.58 1.26 -7.47
N THR A 345 3.80 1.22 -8.02
CA THR A 345 4.08 0.75 -9.39
C THR A 345 5.28 -0.18 -9.40
N LEU A 346 5.17 -1.31 -10.09
CA LEU A 346 6.24 -2.29 -10.27
C LEU A 346 7.31 -1.76 -11.23
N VAL A 347 8.58 -1.94 -10.84
CA VAL A 347 9.77 -1.58 -11.60
C VAL A 347 10.93 -2.55 -11.33
N ASP A 348 11.88 -2.58 -12.24
CA ASP A 348 13.18 -3.24 -12.12
C ASP A 348 14.21 -2.26 -11.57
N LEU A 349 15.14 -2.75 -10.75
CA LEU A 349 16.37 -2.02 -10.44
C LEU A 349 17.35 -2.24 -11.61
N SER A 350 17.40 -1.30 -12.55
CA SER A 350 18.06 -1.48 -13.86
C SER A 350 19.37 -0.71 -14.02
N LEU A 351 19.62 0.33 -13.22
CA LEU A 351 20.82 1.16 -13.33
C LEU A 351 21.30 1.64 -11.96
N ILE A 352 22.62 1.70 -11.77
CA ILE A 352 23.26 2.33 -10.61
C ILE A 352 24.31 3.32 -11.11
N ASP A 353 24.08 4.61 -10.86
CA ASP A 353 25.05 5.67 -11.08
C ASP A 353 25.61 6.13 -9.71
N GLN A 354 26.70 5.48 -9.30
CA GLN A 354 27.36 5.77 -8.04
C GLN A 354 27.95 7.18 -8.01
N GLY A 355 28.37 7.72 -9.17
CA GLY A 355 29.01 9.03 -9.26
C GLY A 355 28.04 10.17 -8.91
N ASN A 356 26.77 10.02 -9.30
CA ASN A 356 25.70 11.00 -9.02
C ASN A 356 24.75 10.56 -7.89
N ASN A 357 25.03 9.43 -7.24
CA ASN A 357 24.20 8.82 -6.21
C ASN A 357 22.75 8.54 -6.67
N ARG A 358 22.58 7.90 -7.83
CA ARG A 358 21.27 7.61 -8.43
C ARG A 358 21.06 6.12 -8.68
N ILE A 359 19.81 5.70 -8.56
CA ILE A 359 19.30 4.37 -8.91
C ILE A 359 18.27 4.57 -10.01
N GLY A 360 18.49 3.95 -11.17
CA GLY A 360 17.54 3.97 -12.27
C GLY A 360 16.59 2.78 -12.18
N PHE A 361 15.30 3.09 -12.15
CA PHE A 361 14.21 2.14 -12.11
C PHE A 361 13.47 2.14 -13.44
N TRP A 362 13.17 0.95 -13.95
CA TRP A 362 12.59 0.77 -15.28
C TRP A 362 11.58 -0.37 -15.30
N HIS A 363 10.51 -0.27 -16.08
CA HIS A 363 9.74 -1.43 -16.51
C HIS A 363 9.25 -1.24 -17.95
N CYS A 364 8.85 -2.32 -18.62
CA CYS A 364 8.50 -2.34 -20.04
C CYS A 364 7.39 -1.34 -20.43
N GLY A 365 6.43 -1.04 -19.56
CA GLY A 365 5.36 -0.06 -19.87
C GLY A 365 4.03 -0.27 -19.16
N GLY A 366 4.03 -0.99 -18.03
CA GLY A 366 2.84 -1.25 -17.21
C GLY A 366 2.50 -0.19 -16.17
N ALA A 367 3.21 0.93 -16.12
CA ALA A 367 2.99 1.98 -15.12
C ALA A 367 1.70 2.81 -15.39
N PRO A 368 0.94 3.21 -14.34
CA PRO A 368 -0.27 4.01 -14.51
C PRO A 368 -0.01 5.34 -15.20
N THR A 369 -0.94 5.78 -16.05
CA THR A 369 -0.80 7.04 -16.80
C THR A 369 -0.73 8.25 -15.88
N LYS A 370 -1.31 8.17 -14.67
CA LYS A 370 -1.19 9.20 -13.62
C LYS A 370 0.25 9.58 -13.26
N LEU A 371 1.22 8.72 -13.54
CA LEU A 371 2.65 8.95 -13.29
C LEU A 371 3.39 9.63 -14.45
N ILE A 372 2.74 9.91 -15.58
CA ILE A 372 3.37 10.56 -16.74
C ILE A 372 3.90 11.95 -16.35
N ASN A 373 5.17 12.22 -16.63
CA ASN A 373 5.72 13.57 -16.57
C ASN A 373 5.16 14.41 -17.74
N GLU A 374 4.19 15.27 -17.46
CA GLU A 374 3.42 15.98 -18.51
C GLU A 374 4.27 16.74 -19.54
N PRO A 375 5.35 17.44 -19.17
CA PRO A 375 6.21 18.14 -20.12
C PRO A 375 6.84 17.22 -21.17
N THR A 376 7.14 15.96 -20.82
CA THR A 376 7.70 14.99 -21.76
C THR A 376 6.61 14.19 -22.47
N GLY A 377 5.44 14.01 -21.84
CA GLY A 377 4.36 13.20 -22.37
C GLY A 377 4.68 11.70 -22.36
N PHE A 378 3.99 10.94 -23.20
CA PHE A 378 4.16 9.49 -23.34
C PHE A 378 4.08 9.04 -24.80
N GLU A 379 4.56 7.83 -25.06
CA GLU A 379 4.46 7.15 -26.36
C GLU A 379 3.72 5.82 -26.21
N VAL A 380 2.92 5.45 -27.23
CA VAL A 380 2.28 4.14 -27.32
C VAL A 380 3.11 3.26 -28.23
N ARG A 381 3.79 2.23 -27.70
CA ARG A 381 4.79 1.49 -28.48
C ARG A 381 4.69 -0.02 -28.43
N ASN A 382 5.29 -0.64 -29.43
CA ASN A 382 5.57 -2.07 -29.44
C ASN A 382 6.60 -2.43 -28.36
N HIS A 383 6.59 -3.70 -27.93
CA HIS A 383 7.43 -4.19 -26.85
C HIS A 383 8.91 -4.07 -27.18
N SER A 384 9.63 -3.26 -26.41
CA SER A 384 11.04 -2.94 -26.67
C SER A 384 11.93 -4.18 -26.72
N ILE A 385 11.72 -5.13 -25.79
CA ILE A 385 12.45 -6.41 -25.79
C ILE A 385 12.09 -7.30 -26.99
N LEU A 386 10.83 -7.36 -27.42
CA LEU A 386 10.45 -8.12 -28.62
C LEU A 386 10.99 -7.47 -29.90
N GLU A 387 11.03 -6.14 -29.96
CA GLU A 387 11.62 -5.39 -31.09
C GLU A 387 13.13 -5.62 -31.21
N ASN A 388 13.84 -5.89 -30.12
CA ASN A 388 15.27 -6.28 -30.17
C ASN A 388 15.48 -7.57 -30.97
N PHE A 389 14.52 -8.49 -30.94
CA PHE A 389 14.55 -9.70 -31.74
C PHE A 389 14.04 -9.45 -33.16
N SER A 390 12.87 -8.83 -33.31
CA SER A 390 12.27 -8.50 -34.60
C SER A 390 11.18 -7.43 -34.47
N VAL A 391 11.36 -6.33 -35.20
CA VAL A 391 10.36 -5.24 -35.28
C VAL A 391 9.06 -5.72 -35.94
N GLU A 392 9.15 -6.59 -36.94
CA GLU A 392 7.98 -7.05 -37.72
C GLU A 392 7.05 -7.96 -36.91
N SER A 393 7.61 -8.75 -35.99
CA SER A 393 6.84 -9.67 -35.14
C SER A 393 6.61 -9.14 -33.73
N SER A 394 6.99 -7.88 -33.46
CA SER A 394 6.77 -7.29 -32.14
C SER A 394 5.29 -6.98 -31.93
N MET A 395 4.89 -7.01 -30.66
CA MET A 395 3.53 -6.76 -30.22
C MET A 395 3.53 -5.65 -29.20
N GLY A 396 2.42 -4.92 -29.09
CA GLY A 396 2.36 -3.74 -28.25
C GLY A 396 1.03 -3.54 -27.55
N MET A 397 1.12 -2.76 -26.49
CA MET A 397 0.46 -1.47 -26.29
C MET A 397 1.18 -0.81 -25.11
N LEU A 398 2.50 -0.73 -25.13
CA LEU A 398 3.27 -0.24 -23.98
C LEU A 398 3.08 1.26 -23.88
N LEU A 399 2.99 1.76 -22.64
CA LEU A 399 2.99 3.19 -22.38
C LEU A 399 4.39 3.56 -21.91
N GLU A 400 5.19 4.12 -22.82
CA GLU A 400 6.57 4.52 -22.54
C GLU A 400 6.63 6.00 -22.14
N PHE A 401 7.18 6.30 -20.96
CA PHE A 401 7.27 7.66 -20.44
C PHE A 401 8.26 7.80 -19.28
N MET A 402 8.69 9.04 -19.04
CA MET A 402 9.37 9.40 -17.81
C MET A 402 8.37 9.62 -16.68
N GLN A 403 8.63 9.07 -15.50
CA GLN A 403 7.77 9.30 -14.34
C GLN A 403 7.91 10.72 -13.78
N LYS A 404 6.84 11.24 -13.17
CA LYS A 404 6.82 12.52 -12.44
C LYS A 404 7.92 12.57 -11.37
N THR A 405 8.57 13.71 -11.19
CA THR A 405 9.57 13.92 -10.13
C THR A 405 8.94 14.03 -8.74
N GLY A 406 9.75 13.96 -7.68
CA GLY A 406 9.32 14.19 -6.30
C GLY A 406 9.52 13.00 -5.35
N PRO A 407 8.99 13.08 -4.12
CA PRO A 407 9.28 12.13 -3.05
C PRO A 407 8.69 10.76 -3.36
N VAL A 408 9.42 9.71 -2.95
CA VAL A 408 9.03 8.31 -3.11
C VAL A 408 9.49 7.44 -1.95
N THR A 409 8.72 6.37 -1.74
CA THR A 409 9.10 5.24 -0.89
C THR A 409 9.22 4.01 -1.78
N ILE A 410 10.33 3.31 -1.68
CA ILE A 410 10.61 2.08 -2.42
C ILE A 410 10.51 0.91 -1.45
N ALA A 411 9.85 -0.17 -1.86
CA ALA A 411 9.78 -1.38 -1.07
C ALA A 411 9.74 -2.66 -1.92
N LYS A 412 10.12 -3.77 -1.30
CA LYS A 412 9.82 -5.13 -1.77
C LYS A 412 9.69 -6.08 -0.57
N TYR A 413 8.49 -6.58 -0.36
CA TYR A 413 8.23 -7.74 0.50
C TYR A 413 8.73 -8.99 -0.23
N GLN A 414 9.62 -9.72 0.42
CA GLN A 414 10.38 -10.79 -0.21
C GLN A 414 9.58 -12.09 -0.30
N TYR A 415 9.70 -12.78 -1.43
CA TYR A 415 9.24 -14.15 -1.62
C TYR A 415 9.81 -15.10 -0.54
N PRO A 416 9.11 -16.20 -0.16
CA PRO A 416 7.74 -16.58 -0.58
C PRO A 416 6.62 -16.04 0.30
N ASP A 417 6.93 -15.54 1.48
CA ASP A 417 5.94 -15.34 2.54
C ASP A 417 5.74 -13.86 2.91
N GLY A 418 6.53 -12.96 2.35
CA GLY A 418 6.53 -11.54 2.73
C GLY A 418 7.04 -11.31 4.16
N ALA A 419 7.75 -12.25 4.78
CA ALA A 419 8.20 -12.11 6.17
C ALA A 419 9.29 -11.06 6.35
N ARG A 420 9.93 -10.70 5.25
CA ARG A 420 10.98 -9.71 5.21
C ARG A 420 10.64 -8.64 4.19
N VAL A 421 11.02 -7.41 4.48
CA VAL A 421 10.86 -6.27 3.58
C VAL A 421 12.17 -5.52 3.44
N PHE A 422 12.53 -5.20 2.21
CA PHE A 422 13.53 -4.20 1.92
C PHE A 422 12.81 -2.90 1.58
N ASN A 423 13.12 -1.79 2.26
CA ASN A 423 12.48 -0.51 1.98
C ASN A 423 13.42 0.67 2.26
N PHE A 424 13.20 1.77 1.54
CA PHE A 424 13.91 3.05 1.75
C PHE A 424 13.15 4.20 1.10
N GLU A 425 13.46 5.43 1.51
CA GLU A 425 12.92 6.66 0.91
C GLU A 425 13.94 7.34 0.01
N GLY A 426 13.43 8.09 -0.96
CA GLY A 426 14.22 8.88 -1.89
C GLY A 426 13.39 9.90 -2.64
N GLU A 427 14.00 10.47 -3.69
CA GLU A 427 13.39 11.48 -4.54
C GLU A 427 13.65 11.14 -6.02
N ILE A 428 12.59 11.08 -6.83
CA ILE A 428 12.73 11.03 -8.29
C ILE A 428 13.20 12.39 -8.78
N LEU A 429 14.36 12.43 -9.43
CA LEU A 429 14.96 13.65 -9.95
C LEU A 429 14.72 13.80 -11.46
N PRO A 430 14.80 15.03 -12.00
CA PRO A 430 14.88 15.22 -13.44
C PRO A 430 16.02 14.40 -14.05
N SER A 431 15.72 13.72 -15.15
CA SER A 431 16.62 12.88 -15.93
C SER A 431 16.17 12.84 -17.40
N GLU A 432 16.89 12.08 -18.22
CA GLU A 432 16.48 11.72 -19.57
C GLU A 432 16.11 10.23 -19.62
N MET A 433 15.32 9.82 -20.61
CA MET A 433 14.97 8.41 -20.77
C MET A 433 16.23 7.60 -21.08
N ALA A 434 16.73 6.83 -20.11
CA ALA A 434 17.86 5.94 -20.34
C ALA A 434 17.46 4.71 -21.19
N PHE A 435 16.21 4.24 -21.03
CA PHE A 435 15.66 3.05 -21.68
C PHE A 435 14.23 3.29 -22.15
N ARG A 436 13.80 2.58 -23.20
CA ARG A 436 12.39 2.55 -23.65
C ARG A 436 11.51 1.78 -22.67
N GLY A 437 10.46 2.40 -22.16
CA GLY A 437 9.57 1.86 -21.12
C GLY A 437 9.07 2.97 -20.19
N SER A 438 8.65 2.62 -18.97
CA SER A 438 8.47 3.58 -17.88
C SER A 438 9.77 3.72 -17.10
N TYR A 439 10.29 4.93 -16.92
CA TYR A 439 11.61 5.14 -16.31
C TYR A 439 11.61 6.26 -15.26
N ALA A 440 12.42 6.07 -14.22
CA ALA A 440 12.69 7.06 -13.19
C ALA A 440 14.11 6.91 -12.63
N GLU A 441 14.73 8.04 -12.27
CA GLU A 441 15.97 8.03 -11.49
C GLU A 441 15.72 8.55 -10.08
N VAL A 442 15.99 7.70 -9.10
CA VAL A 442 15.82 7.99 -7.68
C VAL A 442 17.18 8.27 -7.04
N ARG A 443 17.26 9.38 -6.31
CA ARG A 443 18.32 9.60 -5.32
C ARG A 443 17.81 9.16 -3.94
N PRO A 444 18.44 8.16 -3.28
CA PRO A 444 18.04 7.78 -1.93
C PRO A 444 18.28 8.93 -0.93
N GLU A 445 17.45 9.02 0.11
CA GLU A 445 17.49 10.14 1.06
C GLU A 445 18.55 9.97 2.15
N ILE A 446 18.65 8.76 2.71
CA ILE A 446 19.52 8.47 3.86
C ILE A 446 20.78 7.70 3.47
N HIS A 447 20.68 6.80 2.47
CA HIS A 447 21.71 5.87 2.07
C HIS A 447 22.39 6.31 0.76
N GLU A 448 23.58 5.77 0.47
CA GLU A 448 24.12 5.87 -0.89
C GLU A 448 23.57 4.75 -1.78
N SER A 449 23.43 5.02 -3.07
CA SER A 449 23.01 4.07 -4.11
C SER A 449 23.82 2.77 -4.09
N LYS A 450 25.12 2.86 -3.77
CA LYS A 450 26.01 1.70 -3.60
C LYS A 450 25.64 0.86 -2.36
N ASP A 451 25.18 1.48 -1.28
CA ASP A 451 24.77 0.80 -0.06
C ASP A 451 23.48 0.02 -0.31
N VAL A 452 22.53 0.64 -1.01
CA VAL A 452 21.27 0.01 -1.44
C VAL A 452 21.56 -1.20 -2.33
N LEU A 453 22.32 -1.02 -3.42
CA LEU A 453 22.71 -2.11 -4.33
C LEU A 453 23.32 -3.29 -3.56
N SER A 454 24.14 -2.98 -2.58
CA SER A 454 24.89 -3.98 -1.85
C SER A 454 24.06 -4.76 -0.86
N ALA A 455 23.15 -4.07 -0.19
CA ALA A 455 22.16 -4.72 0.66
C ALA A 455 21.25 -5.63 -0.19
N VAL A 456 20.86 -5.21 -1.40
CA VAL A 456 20.11 -6.04 -2.36
C VAL A 456 20.87 -7.32 -2.72
N LEU A 457 22.11 -7.18 -3.20
CA LEU A 457 22.91 -8.31 -3.67
C LEU A 457 23.31 -9.26 -2.53
N ASN A 458 23.65 -8.73 -1.36
CA ASN A 458 24.09 -9.55 -0.22
C ASN A 458 22.94 -10.30 0.46
N ASN A 459 21.69 -9.84 0.30
CA ASN A 459 20.52 -10.52 0.83
C ASN A 459 19.78 -11.38 -0.19
N GLY A 460 20.26 -11.41 -1.45
CA GLY A 460 19.61 -12.14 -2.54
C GLY A 460 18.16 -11.71 -2.73
N CYS A 461 17.90 -10.40 -2.66
CA CYS A 461 16.53 -9.90 -2.78
C CYS A 461 15.94 -10.18 -4.17
N ASP A 462 14.62 -10.31 -4.21
CA ASP A 462 13.81 -10.45 -5.43
C ASP A 462 14.11 -9.34 -6.45
N HIS A 463 13.91 -9.63 -7.74
CA HIS A 463 14.34 -8.71 -8.81
C HIS A 463 13.40 -7.51 -9.03
N HIS A 464 12.09 -7.67 -8.86
CA HIS A 464 11.13 -6.57 -8.94
C HIS A 464 11.04 -5.75 -7.66
N TRP A 465 10.79 -4.46 -7.85
CA TRP A 465 10.68 -3.44 -6.82
C TRP A 465 9.42 -2.62 -7.00
N ILE A 466 8.91 -2.02 -5.93
CA ILE A 466 7.75 -1.14 -6.00
C ILE A 466 8.16 0.28 -5.63
N ILE A 467 7.84 1.24 -6.49
CA ILE A 467 7.92 2.67 -6.18
C ILE A 467 6.52 3.17 -5.85
N GLY A 468 6.36 3.79 -4.68
CA GLY A 468 5.16 4.56 -4.32
C GLY A 468 5.48 6.03 -4.08
N ARG A 469 4.51 6.90 -4.35
CA ARG A 469 4.57 8.35 -4.25
C ARG A 469 4.46 8.83 -2.80
N GLY A 470 5.39 9.69 -2.41
CA GLY A 470 5.47 10.26 -1.07
C GLY A 470 6.44 9.54 -0.14
N HIS A 471 6.70 10.16 1.00
CA HIS A 471 7.47 9.61 2.11
C HIS A 471 6.51 9.04 3.14
N PHE A 472 6.44 7.72 3.23
CA PHE A 472 5.55 6.99 4.12
C PHE A 472 6.23 5.77 4.74
N LEU A 473 7.56 5.73 4.82
CA LEU A 473 8.30 4.65 5.45
C LEU A 473 7.90 4.46 6.91
N LYS A 474 7.66 5.55 7.65
CA LYS A 474 7.14 5.50 9.03
C LYS A 474 5.77 4.80 9.12
N ASP A 475 4.89 5.04 8.15
CA ASP A 475 3.58 4.39 8.10
C ASP A 475 3.74 2.88 7.82
N LEU A 476 4.64 2.54 6.89
CA LEU A 476 4.98 1.16 6.52
C LEU A 476 5.62 0.40 7.68
N ASP A 477 6.56 1.00 8.41
CA ASP A 477 7.23 0.41 9.57
C ASP A 477 6.24 0.17 10.71
N THR A 478 5.32 1.11 10.92
CA THR A 478 4.24 0.97 11.90
C THR A 478 3.34 -0.23 11.54
N LEU A 479 3.00 -0.40 10.26
CA LEU A 479 2.26 -1.57 9.79
C LEU A 479 3.07 -2.87 9.95
N ASN A 480 4.35 -2.87 9.60
CA ASN A 480 5.23 -4.04 9.69
C ASN A 480 5.39 -4.55 11.11
N HIS A 481 5.44 -3.65 12.11
CA HIS A 481 5.38 -4.02 13.53
C HIS A 481 4.16 -4.92 13.83
N TRP A 482 2.97 -4.50 13.35
CA TRP A 482 1.71 -5.19 13.57
C TRP A 482 1.52 -6.45 12.71
N LEU A 483 2.20 -6.55 11.58
CA LEU A 483 2.23 -7.74 10.72
C LEU A 483 3.33 -8.74 11.14
N GLY A 484 4.30 -8.31 11.95
CA GLY A 484 5.46 -9.14 12.29
C GLY A 484 6.40 -9.37 11.10
N VAL A 485 6.56 -8.34 10.26
CA VAL A 485 7.50 -8.34 9.13
C VAL A 485 8.83 -7.75 9.59
N ASN A 486 9.93 -8.42 9.25
CA ASN A 486 11.28 -8.00 9.58
C ASN A 486 11.86 -7.11 8.47
N GLN A 487 12.45 -5.99 8.85
CA GLN A 487 13.14 -5.13 7.89
C GLN A 487 14.53 -5.70 7.57
N ILE A 488 14.93 -5.61 6.31
CA ILE A 488 16.29 -5.88 5.86
C ILE A 488 17.10 -4.59 6.02
N ASP A 489 18.15 -4.64 6.82
CA ASP A 489 18.99 -3.48 7.08
C ASP A 489 19.83 -3.09 5.85
N ILE A 490 20.02 -1.79 5.65
CA ILE A 490 20.92 -1.21 4.63
C ILE A 490 22.17 -0.67 5.33
N PRO A 491 23.27 -1.44 5.40
CA PRO A 491 24.49 -1.02 6.07
C PRO A 491 25.19 0.12 5.30
N LYS A 492 25.78 1.07 6.00
CA LYS A 492 26.51 2.23 5.44
C LYS A 492 27.92 1.92 4.89
N SER A 493 28.29 0.64 4.77
CA SER A 493 29.59 0.22 4.25
C SER A 493 29.59 -1.24 3.83
N LEU A 494 30.04 -1.51 2.60
CA LEU A 494 30.43 -2.85 2.15
C LEU A 494 31.85 -3.18 2.57
N ASP A 495 32.04 -4.38 3.10
CA ASP A 495 33.30 -5.13 2.98
C ASP A 495 33.08 -6.57 2.49
N HIS A 496 31.88 -6.91 2.00
CA HIS A 496 31.49 -8.29 1.75
C HIS A 496 30.94 -8.49 0.33
N LEU A 497 31.66 -9.31 -0.45
CA LEU A 497 31.31 -9.77 -1.80
C LEU A 497 30.63 -11.15 -1.76
N TYR A 498 29.91 -11.46 -0.69
CA TYR A 498 29.23 -12.74 -0.52
C TYR A 498 27.82 -12.51 0.01
N GLY A 499 26.85 -13.21 -0.58
CA GLY A 499 25.47 -13.19 -0.13
C GLY A 499 25.22 -14.15 1.03
N HIS A 500 24.10 -13.96 1.73
CA HIS A 500 23.62 -14.86 2.76
C HIS A 500 22.52 -15.76 2.19
N SER A 501 22.71 -17.09 2.30
CA SER A 501 21.59 -18.04 2.22
C SER A 501 20.91 -18.03 3.59
N LEU A 502 19.60 -17.78 3.61
CA LEU A 502 18.79 -17.82 4.82
C LEU A 502 18.39 -19.24 5.22
#